data_AF-A0A5K7Z2A2-F1
#
_entry.id   AF-A0A5K7Z2A2-F1
#
_cell.length_a   1.000
_cell.length_b   1.000
_cell.length_c   1.000
_cell.angle_alpha   90.00
_cell.angle_beta   90.00
_cell.angle_gamma   90.00
#
_symmetry.space_group_name_H-M   'P 1'
#
loop_
_entity.id
_entity.type
_entity.pdbx_description
1 polymer ?
#
loop_
_entity_poly.entity_id
_entity_poly.type
_entity_poly.pdbx_seq_one_letter_code
_entity_poly.pdbx_strand_id
1 'polypeptide(L)'
;MSIEEKVSLTISVPKSYRDRLRTMAAQQNLHDPDKLTSASTIAREIICDYIDEIDSLEADFRAAGSVIEAEEASSERKRNEPCRTTLS
;
A
#
# COMPACT_ATOMS: atom_id res chain seq x y z
N MET A 1 -9.57 23.07 8.92
CA MET A 1 -8.35 22.47 8.35
C MET A 1 -7.79 21.53 9.41
N SER A 2 -7.90 20.23 9.20
CA SER A 2 -7.31 19.23 10.08
C SER A 2 -5.79 19.34 9.95
N ILE A 3 -5.13 19.83 10.99
CA ILE A 3 -3.68 19.87 11.06
C ILE A 3 -3.27 18.42 11.28
N GLU A 4 -2.79 17.77 10.23
CA GLU A 4 -2.34 16.39 10.33
C GLU A 4 -1.14 16.32 11.27
N GLU A 5 -1.29 15.55 12.35
CA GLU A 5 -0.32 15.53 13.44
C GLU A 5 0.94 14.79 12.98
N LYS A 6 2.08 15.49 12.97
CA LYS A 6 3.37 14.91 12.62
C LYS A 6 3.95 14.19 13.83
N VAL A 7 4.08 12.87 13.73
CA VAL A 7 4.67 12.02 14.77
C VAL A 7 6.13 11.67 14.40
N SER A 8 7.01 11.61 15.41
CA SER A 8 8.39 11.18 15.22
C SER A 8 8.48 9.66 15.06
N LEU A 9 9.10 9.21 13.96
CA LEU A 9 9.38 7.80 13.71
C LEU A 9 10.89 7.55 13.70
N THR A 10 11.36 6.59 14.50
CA THR A 10 12.75 6.14 14.51
C THR A 10 12.88 4.84 13.75
N ILE A 11 13.69 4.81 12.70
CA ILE A 11 13.93 3.62 11.88
C ILE A 11 15.41 3.27 11.83
N SER A 12 15.69 1.96 11.75
CA SER A 12 17.05 1.43 11.57
C SER A 12 17.23 1.01 10.12
N VAL A 13 18.19 1.63 9.43
CA VAL A 13 18.51 1.31 8.03
C VAL A 13 20.01 1.04 7.86
N PRO A 14 20.41 0.24 6.86
CA PRO A 14 21.82 0.05 6.53
C PRO A 14 22.53 1.38 6.26
N LYS A 15 23.82 1.43 6.61
CA LYS A 15 24.67 2.63 6.48
C LYS A 15 24.66 3.21 5.07
N SER A 16 24.68 2.36 4.05
CA SER A 16 24.67 2.75 2.63
C SER A 16 23.45 3.60 2.27
N TYR A 17 22.26 3.22 2.76
CA TYR A 17 21.02 3.98 2.51
C TYR A 17 21.04 5.32 3.22
N ARG A 18 21.46 5.36 4.49
CA ARG A 18 21.62 6.63 5.22
C ARG A 18 22.57 7.58 4.50
N ASP A 19 23.71 7.07 4.04
CA ASP A 19 24.72 7.88 3.37
C ASP A 19 24.17 8.40 2.02
N ARG A 20 23.41 7.57 1.30
CA ARG A 20 22.72 7.99 0.06
C ARG A 20 21.66 9.06 0.31
N LEU A 21 20.84 8.93 1.34
CA LEU A 21 19.85 9.95 1.74
C LEU A 21 20.53 11.29 2.07
N ARG A 22 21.70 11.25 2.73
CA ARG A 22 22.49 12.45 3.00
C ARG A 22 23.05 13.08 1.74
N THR A 23 23.52 12.29 0.78
CA THR A 23 23.98 12.79 -0.52
C THR A 23 22.83 13.48 -1.25
N MET A 24 21.64 12.88 -1.30
CA MET A 24 20.45 13.48 -1.93
C MET A 24 20.07 14.80 -1.27
N ALA A 25 20.03 14.84 0.07
CA ALA A 25 19.75 16.07 0.81
C ALA A 25 20.79 17.16 0.50
N ALA A 26 22.09 16.81 0.47
CA ALA A 26 23.15 17.76 0.14
C ALA A 26 23.03 18.29 -1.29
N GLN A 27 22.70 17.43 -2.26
CA GLN A 27 22.46 17.84 -3.66
C GLN A 27 21.31 18.83 -3.77
N GLN A 28 20.22 18.61 -3.03
CA GLN A 28 19.07 19.51 -3.04
C GLN A 28 19.39 20.87 -2.42
N ASN A 29 20.15 20.88 -1.32
CA ASN A 29 20.60 22.12 -0.66
C ASN A 29 21.61 22.90 -1.50
N LEU A 30 22.39 22.23 -2.35
CA LEU A 30 23.28 22.91 -3.30
C LEU A 30 22.51 23.58 -4.44
N HIS A 31 21.39 22.99 -4.86
CA HIS A 31 20.55 23.53 -5.91
C HIS A 31 19.65 24.66 -5.41
N ASP A 32 19.15 24.54 -4.18
CA ASP A 32 18.31 25.55 -3.52
C ASP A 32 18.89 25.86 -2.13
N PRO A 33 19.75 26.89 -2.01
CA PRO A 33 20.42 27.21 -0.77
C PRO A 33 19.47 27.77 0.31
N ASP A 34 18.29 28.25 -0.07
CA ASP A 34 17.30 28.79 0.87
C ASP A 34 16.50 27.67 1.55
N LYS A 35 16.47 26.48 0.95
CA LYS A 35 15.75 25.32 1.48
C LYS A 35 16.68 24.30 2.10
N LEU A 36 16.74 24.29 3.44
CA LEU A 36 17.56 23.33 4.17
C LEU A 36 16.85 21.97 4.30
N THR A 37 17.22 21.05 3.43
CA THR A 37 16.73 19.67 3.37
C THR A 37 17.65 18.75 4.17
N SER A 38 17.05 17.82 4.92
CA SER A 38 17.77 16.84 5.73
C SER A 38 17.55 15.43 5.21
N ALA A 39 18.40 14.48 5.62
CA ALA A 39 18.21 13.06 5.28
C ALA A 39 16.84 12.54 5.76
N SER A 40 16.35 13.01 6.91
CA SER A 40 15.02 12.65 7.43
C SER A 40 13.88 13.23 6.58
N THR A 41 14.10 14.42 5.99
CA THR A 41 13.13 15.03 5.07
C THR A 41 13.00 14.21 3.80
N ILE A 42 14.12 13.84 3.19
CA ILE A 42 14.15 12.98 2.00
C ILE A 42 13.53 11.61 2.32
N ALA A 43 13.90 11.01 3.46
CA ALA A 43 13.35 9.72 3.87
C ALA A 43 11.83 9.77 4.03
N ARG A 44 11.30 10.83 4.64
CA ARG A 44 9.85 11.02 4.80
C ARG A 44 9.15 11.07 3.44
N GLU A 45 9.67 11.87 2.50
CA GLU A 45 9.08 12.01 1.16
C GLU A 45 9.02 10.65 0.46
N ILE A 46 10.13 9.91 0.42
CA ILE A 46 10.18 8.57 -0.17
C ILE A 46 9.18 7.61 0.50
N ILE A 47 9.09 7.62 1.84
CA ILE A 47 8.19 6.71 2.57
C ILE A 47 6.73 7.05 2.30
N CYS A 48 6.35 8.34 2.36
CA CYS A 48 4.99 8.78 2.09
C CYS A 48 4.59 8.45 0.64
N ASP A 49 5.43 8.82 -0.33
CA ASP A 49 5.15 8.58 -1.75
C ASP A 49 4.96 7.08 -2.03
N TYR A 50 5.77 6.22 -1.40
CA TYR A 50 5.68 4.78 -1.59
C TYR A 50 4.44 4.16 -0.92
N ILE A 51 4.00 4.69 0.23
CA ILE A 51 2.75 4.25 0.88
C ILE A 51 1.55 4.65 0.02
N ASP A 52 1.52 5.88 -0.49
CA ASP A 52 0.45 6.35 -1.37
C ASP A 52 0.38 5.53 -2.67
N GLU A 53 1.53 5.11 -3.21
CA GLU A 53 1.62 4.21 -4.36
C GLU A 53 1.07 2.81 -4.04
N ILE A 54 1.41 2.25 -2.87
CA ILE A 54 0.86 0.96 -2.41
C ILE A 54 -0.66 1.04 -2.26
N ASP A 55 -1.17 2.07 -1.60
CA ASP A 55 -2.60 2.24 -1.37
C ASP A 55 -3.38 2.38 -2.69
N SER A 56 -2.79 3.09 -3.66
CA SER A 56 -3.34 3.20 -5.01
C SER A 56 -3.36 1.84 -5.73
N LEU A 57 -2.28 1.08 -5.63
CA LEU A 57 -2.17 -0.24 -6.24
C LEU A 57 -3.12 -1.26 -5.59
N GLU A 58 -3.28 -1.22 -4.26
CA GLU A 58 -4.23 -2.08 -3.54
C GLU A 58 -5.68 -1.72 -3.86
N ALA A 59 -6.00 -0.44 -4.07
CA ALA A 59 -7.32 -0.02 -4.52
C ALA A 59 -7.68 -0.63 -5.88
N ASP A 60 -6.72 -0.68 -6.81
CA ASP A 60 -6.89 -1.31 -8.12
C ASP A 60 -7.13 -2.83 -8.01
N PHE A 61 -6.38 -3.51 -7.12
CA PHE A 61 -6.57 -4.95 -6.89
C PHE A 61 -7.89 -5.29 -6.18
N ARG A 62 -8.35 -4.46 -5.22
CA ARG A 62 -9.65 -4.65 -4.56
C ARG A 62 -10.82 -4.39 -5.50
N ALA A 63 -10.70 -3.43 -6.41
CA ALA A 63 -11.69 -3.20 -7.45
C ALA A 63 -11.85 -4.43 -8.35
N ALA A 64 -10.75 -5.10 -8.72
CA ALA A 64 -10.77 -6.34 -9.49
C ALA A 64 -11.31 -7.56 -8.71
N GLY A 65 -11.05 -7.65 -7.40
CA GLY A 65 -11.58 -8.72 -6.54
C GLY A 65 -13.09 -8.67 -6.32
N SER A 66 -13.71 -7.47 -6.38
CA SER A 66 -15.15 -7.28 -6.21
C SER A 66 -16.00 -7.82 -7.39
N VAL A 67 -15.38 -8.19 -8.50
CA VAL A 67 -16.08 -8.72 -9.68
C VAL A 67 -16.32 -10.24 -9.55
N ILE A 68 -15.55 -10.95 -8.72
CA ILE A 68 -15.63 -12.42 -8.62
C ILE A 68 -16.75 -12.87 -7.64
N GLU A 69 -17.11 -12.07 -6.63
CA GLU A 69 -18.17 -12.46 -5.67
C GLU A 69 -19.62 -12.26 -6.19
N ALA A 70 -19.82 -11.68 -7.38
CA ALA A 70 -21.15 -11.48 -7.94
C ALA A 70 -21.66 -12.66 -8.80
N GLU A 71 -20.81 -13.61 -9.21
CA GLU A 71 -21.21 -14.73 -10.09
C GLU A 71 -21.51 -16.06 -9.37
N GLU A 72 -21.07 -16.27 -8.12
CA GLU A 72 -21.31 -17.55 -7.41
C GLU A 72 -22.63 -17.62 -6.63
N ALA A 73 -23.50 -16.61 -6.67
CA ALA A 73 -24.78 -16.64 -5.94
C ALA A 73 -25.97 -17.23 -6.73
N SER A 74 -25.79 -17.73 -7.97
CA SER A 74 -26.91 -18.13 -8.84
C SER A 74 -27.03 -19.62 -9.24
N SER A 75 -26.13 -20.52 -8.80
CA SER A 75 -26.16 -21.92 -9.30
C SER A 75 -26.28 -23.03 -8.25
N GLU A 76 -26.64 -22.71 -7.00
CA GLU A 76 -26.92 -23.71 -5.95
C GLU A 76 -28.41 -23.90 -5.68
N ARG A 77 -29.21 -24.18 -6.71
CA ARG A 77 -30.56 -24.75 -6.53
C ARG A 77 -30.90 -25.69 -7.68
N LYS A 78 -30.54 -26.97 -7.52
CA LYS A 78 -31.31 -28.18 -7.92
C LYS A 78 -30.35 -29.37 -8.08
N ARG A 79 -30.06 -30.08 -7.00
CA ARG A 79 -29.67 -31.50 -7.06
C ARG A 79 -29.83 -32.20 -5.71
N ASN A 80 -31.03 -32.11 -5.13
CA ASN A 80 -31.44 -33.01 -4.06
C ASN A 80 -32.68 -33.80 -4.55
N GLU A 81 -32.44 -34.91 -5.24
CA GLU A 81 -33.41 -36.00 -5.33
C GLU A 81 -32.87 -37.18 -4.50
N PRO A 82 -33.57 -37.64 -3.45
CA PRO A 82 -33.16 -38.84 -2.76
C PRO A 82 -33.70 -40.07 -3.50
N CYS A 83 -32.79 -40.94 -3.95
CA CYS A 83 -33.10 -42.28 -4.45
C CYS A 83 -33.91 -43.06 -3.41
N ARG A 84 -35.17 -43.39 -3.73
CA ARG A 84 -35.95 -44.43 -3.05
C ARG A 84 -35.88 -45.71 -3.89
N THR A 85 -35.03 -46.65 -3.48
CA THR A 85 -35.10 -48.04 -3.95
C THR A 85 -36.02 -48.80 -3.01
N THR A 86 -37.22 -49.16 -3.46
CA THR A 86 -38.06 -50.15 -2.77
C THR A 86 -37.83 -51.52 -3.40
N LEU A 87 -37.33 -52.45 -2.58
CA LEU A 87 -37.36 -53.89 -2.82
C LEU A 87 -38.80 -54.39 -2.87
N SER A 88 -39.16 -55.16 -3.89
CA SER A 88 -39.97 -56.40 -3.84
C SER A 88 -40.09 -56.98 -5.24
#